data_AF-A0A6J4Q2S7-F1
#
_entry.id   AF-A0A6J4Q2S7-F1
#
_cell.length_a   1.000
_cell.length_b   1.000
_cell.length_c   1.000
_cell.angle_alpha   90.00
_cell.angle_beta   90.00
_cell.angle_gamma   90.00
#
_symmetry.space_group_name_H-M   'P 1'
#
loop_
_entity.id
_entity.type
_entity.pdbx_description
1 polymer ?
#
loop_
_entity_poly.entity_id
_entity_poly.type
_entity_poly.pdbx_seq_one_letter_code
_entity_poly.pdbx_strand_id
1 'polypeptide(L)'
;MTNVSTGNMGLFELDTAGTVMYSRVNPGVYAASAAPSSDLVGRNFFDEVAPFKNIEEFRRRFRHFACGSDSAEKFTFTCQFEERPAEMKVMLTRISEREFDEDKKLIIVDIRFNNS
;
A
#
# COMPACT_ATOMS: atom_id res chain seq x y z
N MET A 1 -25.62 -14.82 -6.72
CA MET A 1 -25.00 -13.59 -7.24
C MET A 1 -24.37 -12.87 -6.07
N THR A 2 -23.07 -13.05 -5.83
CA THR A 2 -22.34 -12.30 -4.82
C THR A 2 -21.90 -10.99 -5.46
N ASN A 3 -22.40 -9.87 -4.94
CA ASN A 3 -21.96 -8.53 -5.34
C ASN A 3 -20.43 -8.48 -5.22
N VAL A 4 -19.74 -8.27 -6.35
CA VAL A 4 -18.30 -8.00 -6.32
C VAL A 4 -18.15 -6.58 -5.80
N SER A 5 -17.92 -6.46 -4.50
CA SER A 5 -17.69 -5.18 -3.84
C SER A 5 -16.61 -4.42 -4.59
N THR A 6 -16.89 -3.18 -4.99
CA THR A 6 -15.88 -2.16 -5.31
C THR A 6 -14.94 -2.03 -4.11
N GLY A 7 -13.88 -2.83 -4.08
CA GLY A 7 -13.06 -3.06 -2.89
C GLY A 7 -11.77 -2.23 -2.91
N ASN A 8 -11.58 -1.39 -1.89
CA ASN A 8 -10.28 -0.88 -1.49
C ASN A 8 -9.59 -1.95 -0.62
N MET A 9 -8.33 -2.29 -0.90
CA MET A 9 -7.53 -3.20 -0.07
C MET A 9 -7.11 -2.49 1.23
N GLY A 10 -6.68 -1.24 1.13
CA GLY A 10 -6.36 -0.40 2.27
C GLY A 10 -5.69 0.91 1.87
N LEU A 11 -5.71 1.83 2.84
CA LEU A 11 -4.94 3.07 2.86
C LEU A 11 -3.82 2.93 3.89
N PHE A 12 -2.60 3.28 3.51
CA PHE A 12 -1.44 3.25 4.40
C PHE A 12 -0.69 4.56 4.33
N GLU A 13 -0.19 5.05 5.46
CA GLU A 13 0.86 6.07 5.49
C GLU A 13 2.15 5.37 5.85
N LEU A 14 3.15 5.51 4.99
CA LEU A 14 4.46 4.90 5.15
C LEU A 14 5.53 5.97 5.29
N ASP A 15 6.55 5.70 6.11
CA ASP A 15 7.82 6.43 5.99
C ASP A 15 8.60 5.95 4.73
N THR A 16 9.74 6.58 4.45
CA THR A 16 10.58 6.24 3.28
C THR A 16 11.23 4.86 3.36
N ALA A 17 11.34 4.26 4.54
CA ALA A 17 11.79 2.90 4.73
C ALA A 17 10.67 1.87 4.50
N GLY A 18 9.41 2.32 4.44
CA GLY A 18 8.22 1.49 4.30
C GLY A 18 7.60 1.10 5.64
N THR A 19 8.01 1.69 6.75
CA THR A 19 7.38 1.49 8.05
C THR A 19 5.98 2.10 8.04
N VAL A 20 4.98 1.35 8.48
CA VAL A 20 3.60 1.81 8.58
C VAL A 20 3.45 2.79 9.74
N MET A 21 3.08 4.03 9.44
CA MET A 21 2.77 5.08 10.42
C MET A 21 1.26 5.13 10.72
N TYR A 22 0.45 4.84 9.71
CA TYR A 22 -1.00 4.73 9.82
C TYR A 22 -1.53 3.70 8.82
N SER A 23 -2.62 3.03 9.16
CA SER A 23 -3.31 2.14 8.22
C SER A 23 -4.82 2.12 8.43
N ARG A 24 -5.54 1.97 7.32
CA ARG A 24 -6.97 1.69 7.29
C ARG A 24 -7.21 0.61 6.23
N VAL A 25 -7.32 -0.63 6.69
CA VAL A 25 -7.57 -1.79 5.82
C VAL A 25 -9.06 -2.13 5.75
N ASN A 26 -9.51 -2.69 4.63
CA ASN A 26 -10.86 -3.24 4.54
C ASN A 26 -10.85 -4.72 4.97
N PRO A 27 -11.47 -5.09 6.09
CA PRO A 27 -11.41 -6.46 6.62
C PRO A 27 -11.92 -7.51 5.63
N GLY A 28 -12.95 -7.19 4.83
CA GLY A 28 -13.54 -8.15 3.88
C GLY A 28 -12.63 -8.54 2.71
N VAL A 29 -11.60 -7.74 2.45
CA VAL A 29 -10.58 -7.98 1.39
C VAL A 29 -9.26 -8.42 2.01
N TYR A 30 -8.87 -7.76 3.11
CA TYR A 30 -7.60 -7.96 3.77
C TYR A 30 -7.56 -9.23 4.62
N ALA A 31 -8.65 -9.59 5.32
CA ALA A 31 -8.70 -10.81 6.13
C ALA A 31 -8.65 -12.11 5.30
N ALA A 32 -8.94 -12.03 3.99
CA ALA A 32 -8.76 -13.15 3.07
C ALA A 32 -7.29 -13.35 2.65
N SER A 33 -6.39 -12.40 2.96
CA SER A 33 -4.99 -12.41 2.48
C SER A 33 -3.91 -12.12 3.52
N ALA A 34 -4.25 -11.66 4.73
CA ALA A 34 -3.26 -11.33 5.76
C ALA A 34 -3.84 -11.40 7.20
N ALA A 35 -2.92 -11.50 8.17
CA ALA A 35 -3.13 -11.77 9.60
C ALA A 35 -4.25 -10.95 10.26
N PRO A 36 -4.99 -11.54 11.24
CA PRO A 36 -6.18 -10.94 11.83
C PRO A 36 -5.84 -9.68 12.62
N SER A 37 -6.40 -8.54 12.22
CA SER A 37 -6.69 -7.34 13.03
C SER A 37 -5.59 -6.87 14.01
N SER A 38 -4.32 -7.17 13.74
CA SER A 38 -3.19 -6.71 14.54
C SER A 38 -2.86 -5.29 14.14
N ASP A 39 -2.51 -4.46 15.12
CA ASP A 39 -1.93 -3.14 14.88
C ASP A 39 -0.79 -3.25 13.86
N LEU A 40 -0.98 -2.62 12.69
CA LEU A 40 0.01 -2.64 11.62
C LEU A 40 1.06 -1.54 11.82
N VAL A 41 0.80 -0.57 12.69
CA VAL A 41 1.70 0.55 12.94
C VAL A 41 3.03 0.04 13.49
N GLY A 42 4.13 0.59 12.97
CA GLY A 42 5.50 0.20 13.33
C GLY A 42 6.05 -1.00 12.56
N ARG A 43 5.23 -1.73 11.80
CA ARG A 43 5.68 -2.86 10.95
C ARG A 43 6.14 -2.37 9.59
N ASN A 44 7.05 -3.10 8.96
CA ASN A 44 7.43 -2.79 7.57
C ASN A 44 6.39 -3.31 6.59
N PHE A 45 5.85 -2.42 5.76
CA PHE A 45 4.83 -2.77 4.78
C PHE A 45 5.25 -3.90 3.84
N PHE A 46 6.50 -3.85 3.39
CA PHE A 46 7.02 -4.76 2.37
C PHE A 46 7.55 -6.09 2.94
N ASP A 47 8.00 -6.11 4.20
CA ASP A 47 8.51 -7.34 4.82
C ASP A 47 7.44 -8.09 5.63
N GLU A 48 6.46 -7.39 6.20
CA GLU A 48 5.60 -7.94 7.24
C GLU A 48 4.10 -7.83 6.95
N VAL A 49 3.67 -6.86 6.15
CA VAL A 49 2.26 -6.49 5.99
C VAL A 49 1.69 -6.97 4.67
N ALA A 50 2.35 -6.63 3.56
CA ALA A 50 1.85 -6.90 2.22
C ALA A 50 2.06 -8.38 1.83
N PRO A 51 0.99 -9.13 1.50
CA PRO A 51 1.08 -10.57 1.26
C PRO A 51 1.47 -10.93 -0.19
N PHE A 52 2.16 -10.04 -0.91
CA PHE A 52 2.40 -10.21 -2.35
C PHE A 52 3.67 -11.02 -2.62
N LYS A 53 3.61 -12.02 -3.50
CA LYS A 53 4.83 -12.74 -3.94
C LYS A 53 5.80 -11.85 -4.73
N ASN A 54 5.30 -10.84 -5.42
CA ASN A 54 6.08 -9.88 -6.19
C ASN A 54 6.31 -8.55 -5.44
N ILE A 55 6.35 -8.57 -4.10
CA ILE A 55 6.48 -7.37 -3.27
C ILE A 55 7.74 -6.53 -3.56
N GLU A 56 8.83 -7.17 -3.98
CA GLU A 56 10.09 -6.49 -4.32
C GLU A 56 9.95 -5.55 -5.54
N GLU A 57 9.08 -5.88 -6.49
CA GLU A 57 8.80 -4.98 -7.63
C GLU A 57 8.10 -3.71 -7.13
N PHE A 58 7.12 -3.88 -6.25
CA PHE A 58 6.40 -2.75 -5.67
C PHE A 58 7.31 -1.89 -4.79
N ARG A 59 8.14 -2.51 -3.94
CA ARG A 59 9.15 -1.84 -3.13
C ARG A 59 10.08 -0.97 -3.97
N ARG A 60 10.51 -1.46 -5.14
CA ARG A 60 11.37 -0.69 -6.04
C ARG A 60 10.67 0.56 -6.58
N ARG A 61 9.41 0.45 -7.01
CA ARG A 61 8.62 1.60 -7.48
C ARG A 61 8.39 2.61 -6.36
N PHE A 62 8.03 2.13 -5.17
CA PHE A 62 7.87 2.97 -3.99
C PHE A 62 9.15 3.76 -3.66
N ARG A 63 10.31 3.11 -3.64
CA ARG A 63 11.60 3.78 -3.39
C ARG A 63 11.93 4.80 -4.47
N HIS A 64 11.65 4.48 -5.73
CA HIS A 64 11.85 5.43 -6.84
C HIS A 64 11.00 6.70 -6.63
N PHE A 65 9.72 6.55 -6.31
CA PHE A 65 8.84 7.66 -5.96
C PHE A 65 9.32 8.43 -4.73
N ALA A 66 9.73 7.72 -3.67
CA ALA A 66 10.19 8.32 -2.42
C ALA A 66 11.41 9.24 -2.61
N CYS A 67 12.33 8.86 -3.51
CA CYS A 67 13.52 9.64 -3.86
C CYS A 67 13.28 10.68 -4.97
N GLY A 68 12.17 10.59 -5.70
CA GLY A 68 11.84 11.47 -6.82
C GLY A 68 11.29 12.84 -6.39
N SER A 69 11.08 13.73 -7.36
CA SER A 69 10.48 15.06 -7.12
C SER A 69 8.95 15.06 -7.17
N ASP A 70 8.33 14.04 -7.77
CA ASP A 70 6.89 14.01 -8.01
C ASP A 70 6.09 13.99 -6.71
N SER A 71 4.98 14.72 -6.67
CA SER A 71 4.11 14.81 -5.49
C SER A 71 3.09 13.67 -5.42
N ALA A 72 2.77 13.05 -6.55
CA ALA A 72 1.90 11.89 -6.64
C ALA A 72 2.21 11.03 -7.87
N GLU A 73 1.98 9.73 -7.75
CA GLU A 73 2.11 8.76 -8.85
C GLU A 73 0.91 7.81 -8.82
N LYS A 74 0.37 7.46 -10.00
CA LYS A 74 -0.69 6.48 -10.15
C LYS A 74 -0.27 5.43 -11.16
N PHE A 75 -0.41 4.16 -10.80
CA PHE A 75 -0.08 3.06 -11.70
C PHE A 75 -0.95 1.84 -11.43
N THR A 76 -1.07 0.99 -12.45
CA THR A 76 -1.63 -0.35 -12.31
C THR A 76 -0.52 -1.31 -11.90
N PHE A 77 -0.82 -2.20 -10.95
CA PHE A 77 0.09 -3.22 -10.45
C PHE A 77 -0.66 -4.54 -10.27
N THR A 78 -0.09 -5.62 -10.80
CA THR A 78 -0.66 -6.96 -10.62
C THR A 78 -0.06 -7.60 -9.38
N CYS A 79 -0.81 -7.61 -8.28
CA CYS A 79 -0.42 -8.27 -7.05
C CYS A 79 -0.53 -9.79 -7.22
N GLN A 80 0.57 -10.49 -7.00
CA GLN A 80 0.60 -11.96 -7.02
C GLN A 80 0.29 -12.52 -5.64
N PHE A 81 -0.98 -12.83 -5.37
CA PHE A 81 -1.38 -13.55 -4.15
C PHE A 81 -1.15 -15.06 -4.28
N GLU A 82 -1.27 -15.79 -3.16
CA GLU A 82 -1.17 -17.25 -3.17
C GLU A 82 -2.22 -17.92 -4.06
N GLU A 83 -3.48 -17.49 -3.98
CA GLU A 83 -4.58 -18.08 -4.71
C GLU A 83 -4.62 -17.66 -6.19
N ARG A 84 -4.55 -16.35 -6.46
CA ARG A 84 -4.62 -15.80 -7.82
C ARG A 84 -4.02 -14.39 -7.91
N PRO A 85 -3.45 -14.02 -9.07
CA PRO A 85 -3.09 -12.63 -9.34
C PRO A 85 -4.33 -11.72 -9.32
N ALA A 86 -4.17 -10.50 -8.83
CA ALA A 86 -5.20 -9.47 -8.90
C ALA A 86 -4.62 -8.15 -9.38
N GLU A 87 -5.28 -7.53 -10.35
CA GLU A 87 -4.90 -6.22 -10.86
C GLU A 87 -5.41 -5.13 -9.92
N MET A 88 -4.50 -4.25 -9.50
CA MET A 88 -4.77 -3.18 -8.55
C MET A 88 -4.34 -1.84 -9.12
N LYS A 89 -5.11 -0.80 -8.82
CA LYS A 89 -4.72 0.59 -8.97
C LYS A 89 -4.04 1.04 -7.69
N VAL A 90 -2.79 1.48 -7.81
CA VAL A 90 -2.00 2.03 -6.71
C VAL A 90 -1.86 3.53 -6.92
N MET A 91 -2.11 4.30 -5.87
CA MET A 91 -1.82 5.73 -5.82
C MET A 91 -0.82 6.00 -4.70
N LEU A 92 0.30 6.61 -5.05
CA LEU A 92 1.28 7.15 -4.14
C LEU A 92 1.10 8.66 -4.05
N THR A 93 1.13 9.23 -2.84
CA THR A 93 1.06 10.69 -2.66
C THR A 93 1.98 11.09 -1.51
N ARG A 94 2.83 12.09 -1.74
CA ARG A 94 3.70 12.63 -0.70
C ARG A 94 2.91 13.62 0.14
N ILE A 95 2.92 13.44 1.46
CA ILE A 95 2.40 14.46 2.38
C ILE A 95 3.55 15.43 2.64
N SER A 96 3.41 16.68 2.20
CA SER A 96 4.30 17.75 2.61
C SER A 96 3.66 18.49 3.78
N GLU A 97 3.89 18.03 4.99
CA GLU A 97 3.59 18.86 6.16
C GLU A 97 4.87 19.62 6.51
N ARG A 98 4.76 20.96 6.53
CA ARG A 98 5.84 21.89 6.91
C ARG A 98 6.32 21.72 8.36
N GLU A 99 5.77 20.76 9.09
CA GLU A 99 5.95 20.54 10.53
C GLU A 99 6.45 19.12 10.88
N PHE A 100 6.58 18.21 9.91
CA PHE A 100 7.39 17.02 10.13
C PHE A 100 8.86 17.37 9.93
N ASP A 101 9.69 16.88 10.85
CA ASP A 101 11.15 16.82 10.73
C ASP A 101 11.55 16.54 9.27
N GLU A 102 12.47 17.30 8.67
CA GLU A 102 12.78 17.19 7.22
C GLU A 102 13.16 15.75 6.80
N ASP A 103 13.56 14.94 7.77
CA ASP A 103 13.89 13.53 7.64
C ASP A 103 12.68 12.57 7.57
N LYS A 104 11.48 13.00 7.97
CA LYS A 104 10.26 12.17 7.99
C LYS A 104 9.32 12.49 6.84
N LYS A 105 9.70 12.06 5.64
CA LYS A 105 8.81 12.08 4.47
C LYS A 105 7.77 10.96 4.59
N LEU A 106 6.50 11.32 4.61
CA LEU A 106 5.37 10.39 4.61
C LEU A 106 4.80 10.22 3.21
N ILE A 107 4.47 8.97 2.87
CA ILE A 107 3.88 8.58 1.59
C ILE A 107 2.58 7.85 1.87
N ILE A 108 1.48 8.39 1.35
CA ILE A 108 0.20 7.73 1.31
C ILE A 108 0.23 6.69 0.20
N VAL A 109 -0.18 5.47 0.52
CA VAL A 109 -0.37 4.35 -0.40
C VAL A 109 -1.84 3.94 -0.35
N ASP A 110 -2.57 4.19 -1.44
CA ASP A 110 -3.96 3.78 -1.63
C ASP A 110 -4.02 2.66 -2.68
N ILE A 111 -4.55 1.50 -2.30
CA ILE A 111 -4.54 0.28 -3.11
C ILE A 111 -5.97 -0.20 -3.36
N ARG A 112 -6.43 -0.13 -4.61
CA ARG A 112 -7.81 -0.48 -5.00
C ARG A 112 -7.82 -1.56 -6.07
N PHE A 113 -8.80 -2.46 -6.04
CA PHE A 113 -8.99 -3.37 -7.15
C PHE A 113 -9.32 -2.61 -8.43
N ASN A 114 -8.75 -3.06 -9.55
CA ASN A 114 -9.18 -2.60 -10.85
C ASN A 114 -10.43 -3.39 -11.25
N ASN A 115 -11.61 -2.83 -11.00
CA ASN A 115 -12.83 -3.39 -11.55
C ASN A 115 -12.90 -3.01 -13.04
N SER A 116 -12.70 -4.01 -13.90
CA SER A 116 -13.03 -3.94 -15.32
C SER A 116 -14.53 -3.78 -15.55
#